data_AF-A0A1X1BI55-F1
#
_entry.id   AF-A0A1X1BI55-F1
#
_cell.length_a   1.000
_cell.length_b   1.000
_cell.length_c   1.000
_cell.angle_alpha   90.00
_cell.angle_beta   90.00
_cell.angle_gamma   90.00
#
_symmetry.space_group_name_H-M   'P 1'
#
loop_
_entity.id
_entity.type
_entity.pdbx_description
1 polymer ?
#
loop_
_entity_poly.entity_id
_entity_poly.type
_entity_poly.pdbx_seq_one_letter_code
_entity_poly.pdbx_strand_id
1 'polypeptide(L)'
;MDVHSGNLATDLLDITTRYLNASNLKSFILPLPFCDETILDRRALLVKLLANVSCLAKEQLLDVVQALSTGDSTKGEDNGNSTALNTALSSRRAARNGRNTSQPQTGIRSALRPSASAINEKLMAELSEMHQPTQIARSIDAAIRRLSNPQTVGFVMIIASELKSNDELDKGGVVEMLDPEEHCVRCVWGDPRLVKHGDSEFGKILILRILGHLFDYGYPGAPTHNKLKHTSVLNVHGVLFPSAIYTFMINGLKFGKHFETETNGGSHEDSSSNYCRCQRLAESPDAELFWGISESRLKSTFYNVRTQIPCKPSEQTIELLQKITQG
;
A
#
# COMPACT_ATOMS: atom_id res chain seq x y z
N MET A 1 -7.17 -24.13 13.92
CA MET A 1 -6.46 -22.88 13.54
C MET A 1 -5.27 -22.80 14.46
N ASP A 2 -4.07 -23.00 13.92
CA ASP A 2 -2.85 -22.91 14.73
C ASP A 2 -2.65 -21.45 15.14
N VAL A 3 -2.56 -21.23 16.45
CA VAL A 3 -2.25 -19.90 17.00
C VAL A 3 -0.76 -19.68 16.78
N HIS A 4 -0.42 -19.03 15.66
CA HIS A 4 0.96 -18.68 15.38
C HIS A 4 1.44 -17.66 16.42
N SER A 5 2.43 -18.03 17.22
CA SER A 5 2.94 -17.25 18.35
C SER A 5 4.01 -16.21 17.98
N GLY A 6 4.48 -16.18 16.72
CA GLY A 6 5.53 -15.27 16.27
C GLY A 6 5.10 -13.80 16.23
N ASN A 7 6.06 -12.88 16.36
CA ASN A 7 5.84 -11.46 16.09
C ASN A 7 5.83 -11.25 14.56
N LEU A 8 4.73 -10.73 14.01
CA LEU A 8 4.56 -10.58 12.56
C LEU A 8 5.66 -9.69 11.97
N ALA A 9 5.93 -8.54 12.58
CA ALA A 9 6.94 -7.61 12.11
C ALA A 9 8.32 -8.28 12.06
N THR A 10 8.70 -8.99 13.13
CA THR A 10 9.97 -9.73 13.20
C THR A 10 10.06 -10.80 12.11
N ASP A 11 9.01 -11.58 11.88
CA ASP A 11 9.01 -12.64 10.85
C ASP A 11 9.08 -12.07 9.42
N LEU A 12 8.38 -10.96 9.16
CA LEU A 12 8.45 -10.24 7.88
C LEU A 12 9.83 -9.65 7.64
N LEU A 13 10.44 -9.06 8.68
CA LEU A 13 11.78 -8.50 8.58
C LEU A 13 12.84 -9.60 8.42
N ASP A 14 12.73 -10.74 9.11
CA ASP A 14 13.66 -11.85 8.97
C ASP A 14 13.66 -12.44 7.56
N ILE A 15 12.49 -12.78 7.02
CA ILE A 15 12.40 -13.38 5.67
C ILE A 15 12.93 -12.45 4.60
N THR A 16 12.60 -11.16 4.69
CA THR A 16 13.06 -10.16 3.73
C THR A 16 14.55 -9.85 3.91
N THR A 17 15.08 -9.84 5.13
CA THR A 17 16.53 -9.67 5.38
C THR A 17 17.34 -10.77 4.72
N ARG A 18 16.91 -12.03 4.83
CA ARG A 18 17.59 -13.16 4.18
C ARG A 18 17.63 -13.00 2.66
N TYR A 19 16.53 -12.58 2.06
CA TYR A 19 16.45 -12.33 0.61
C TYR A 19 17.35 -11.16 0.20
N LEU A 20 17.29 -10.03 0.90
CA LEU A 20 18.07 -8.83 0.59
C LEU A 20 19.58 -9.07 0.76
N ASN A 21 20.00 -9.78 1.82
CA ASN A 21 21.39 -10.17 2.02
C ASN A 21 21.91 -11.07 0.87
N ALA A 22 21.10 -12.04 0.43
CA ALA A 22 21.45 -12.89 -0.71
C ALA A 22 21.50 -12.09 -2.04
N SER A 23 20.87 -10.91 -2.08
CA SER A 23 20.84 -10.01 -3.23
C SER A 23 21.90 -8.89 -3.14
N ASN A 24 22.72 -8.85 -2.08
CA ASN A 24 23.63 -7.74 -1.77
C ASN A 24 22.94 -6.36 -1.72
N LEU A 25 21.75 -6.33 -1.11
CA LEU A 25 20.94 -5.14 -0.91
C LEU A 25 20.72 -4.88 0.59
N LYS A 26 20.50 -3.61 0.94
CA LYS A 26 20.10 -3.18 2.28
C LYS A 26 18.85 -2.31 2.22
N SER A 27 18.10 -2.31 3.31
CA SER A 27 16.97 -1.40 3.51
C SER A 27 17.36 -0.27 4.46
N PHE A 28 16.95 0.95 4.14
CA PHE A 28 17.13 2.16 4.93
C PHE A 28 15.77 2.76 5.27
N ILE A 29 15.64 3.31 6.48
CA ILE A 29 14.42 3.94 6.96
C ILE A 29 14.74 5.40 7.26
N LEU A 30 14.03 6.29 6.59
CA LEU A 30 14.12 7.73 6.77
C LEU A 30 12.84 8.20 7.46
N PRO A 31 12.88 8.64 8.73
CA PRO A 31 11.69 9.11 9.43
C PRO A 31 11.13 10.37 8.77
N LEU A 32 9.81 10.52 8.78
CA LEU A 32 9.12 11.76 8.39
C LEU A 32 8.92 12.67 9.63
N PRO A 33 8.96 14.01 9.47
CA PRO A 33 9.25 14.73 8.23
C PRO A 33 10.70 14.55 7.77
N PHE A 34 10.88 14.47 6.46
CA PHE A 34 12.15 14.40 5.78
C PHE A 34 12.42 15.69 5.01
N CYS A 35 13.52 16.37 5.36
CA CYS A 35 13.82 17.71 4.86
C CYS A 35 15.11 17.77 4.01
N ASP A 36 15.78 16.64 3.77
CA ASP A 36 17.06 16.62 3.06
C ASP A 36 16.87 16.30 1.58
N GLU A 37 16.77 17.33 0.74
CA GLU A 37 16.64 17.19 -0.71
C GLU A 37 17.87 16.55 -1.37
N THR A 38 19.02 16.50 -0.69
CA THR A 38 20.21 15.80 -1.23
C THR A 38 20.07 14.29 -1.19
N ILE A 39 19.20 13.78 -0.32
CA ILE A 39 18.93 12.35 -0.16
C ILE A 39 17.67 11.94 -0.93
N LEU A 40 16.64 12.80 -0.95
CA LEU A 40 15.37 12.52 -1.63
C LEU A 40 14.92 13.72 -2.44
N ASP A 41 15.40 13.82 -3.68
CA ASP A 41 14.91 14.79 -4.64
C ASP A 41 13.45 14.47 -5.05
N ARG A 42 12.57 15.45 -4.84
CA ARG A 42 11.16 15.39 -5.23
C ARG A 42 10.98 15.04 -6.71
N ARG A 43 11.81 15.59 -7.60
CA ARG A 43 11.69 15.34 -9.04
C ARG A 43 12.11 13.90 -9.37
N ALA A 44 13.22 13.43 -8.81
CA ALA A 44 13.66 12.05 -8.94
C ALA A 44 12.59 11.06 -8.44
N LEU A 45 12.01 11.31 -7.27
CA LEU A 45 10.93 10.47 -6.73
C LEU A 45 9.70 10.46 -7.64
N LEU A 46 9.29 11.62 -8.15
CA LEU A 46 8.16 11.72 -9.08
C LEU A 46 8.40 10.86 -10.33
N VAL A 47 9.60 10.93 -10.92
CA VAL A 47 9.97 10.11 -12.07
C VAL A 47 9.90 8.61 -11.73
N LYS A 48 10.40 8.21 -10.56
CA LYS A 48 10.36 6.81 -10.11
C LYS A 48 8.92 6.33 -9.90
N LEU A 49 8.05 7.15 -9.31
CA LEU A 49 6.63 6.80 -9.14
C LEU A 49 5.95 6.62 -10.51
N LEU A 50 6.11 7.59 -11.41
CA LEU A 50 5.49 7.55 -12.74
C LEU A 50 6.02 6.41 -13.62
N ALA A 51 7.27 5.98 -13.44
CA ALA A 51 7.84 4.82 -14.15
C ALA A 51 7.23 3.47 -13.75
N ASN A 52 6.58 3.41 -12.58
CA ASN A 52 6.01 2.19 -12.00
C ASN A 52 4.50 2.06 -12.18
N VAL A 53 3.86 3.11 -12.69
CA VAL A 53 2.43 3.13 -12.95
C VAL A 53 2.10 2.12 -14.03
N SER A 54 1.44 1.04 -13.62
CA SER A 54 1.24 -0.15 -14.47
C SER A 54 -0.20 -0.34 -14.90
N CYS A 55 -1.16 0.32 -14.25
CA CYS A 55 -2.57 0.29 -14.66
C CYS A 55 -2.98 1.43 -15.58
N LEU A 56 -2.25 2.55 -15.64
CA LEU A 56 -2.67 3.66 -16.50
C LEU A 56 -2.32 3.38 -17.96
N ALA A 57 -3.30 3.60 -18.84
CA ALA A 57 -3.07 3.66 -20.27
C ALA A 57 -2.10 4.80 -20.60
N LYS A 58 -1.39 4.70 -21.73
CA LYS A 58 -0.42 5.70 -22.15
C LYS A 58 -1.02 7.11 -22.23
N GLU A 59 -2.24 7.23 -22.74
CA GLU A 59 -2.98 8.49 -22.85
C GLU A 59 -3.27 9.08 -21.47
N GLN A 60 -3.84 8.27 -20.57
CA GLN A 60 -4.13 8.67 -19.20
C GLN A 60 -2.87 9.09 -18.42
N LEU A 61 -1.73 8.40 -18.63
CA LEU A 61 -0.46 8.79 -18.03
C LEU A 61 0.03 10.15 -18.55
N LEU A 62 -0.14 10.44 -19.85
CA LEU A 62 0.19 11.75 -20.41
C LEU A 62 -0.68 12.84 -19.79
N ASP A 63 -1.97 12.59 -19.60
CA ASP A 63 -2.89 13.53 -18.95
C ASP A 63 -2.49 13.79 -17.48
N VAL A 64 -2.07 12.75 -16.74
CA VAL A 64 -1.54 12.90 -15.37
C VAL A 64 -0.27 13.76 -15.37
N VAL A 65 0.67 13.50 -16.28
CA VAL A 65 1.91 14.28 -16.40
C VAL A 65 1.61 15.73 -16.77
N GLN A 66 0.66 15.96 -17.68
CA GLN A 66 0.22 17.30 -18.05
C GLN A 66 -0.40 18.02 -16.86
N ALA A 67 -1.30 17.39 -16.11
CA ALA A 67 -1.91 17.96 -14.91
C ALA A 67 -0.88 18.31 -13.82
N LEU A 68 0.15 17.47 -13.64
CA LEU A 68 1.27 17.76 -12.74
C LEU A 68 2.11 18.95 -13.22
N SER A 69 2.24 19.14 -14.54
CA SER A 69 3.09 20.17 -15.15
C SER A 69 2.41 21.53 -15.26
N THR A 70 1.11 21.56 -15.57
CA THR A 70 0.32 22.78 -15.60
C THR A 70 0.09 23.35 -14.20
N GLY A 71 0.39 22.55 -13.17
CA GLY A 71 0.22 22.92 -11.78
C GLY A 71 -1.19 23.41 -11.55
N ASP A 72 -2.18 22.70 -12.15
CA ASP A 72 -3.61 23.02 -12.13
C ASP A 72 -4.12 22.92 -10.70
N SER A 73 -3.63 23.88 -9.93
CA SER A 73 -3.97 24.24 -8.59
C SER A 73 -5.26 25.00 -8.79
N THR A 74 -6.33 24.27 -9.11
CA THR A 74 -7.64 24.74 -8.72
C THR A 74 -7.50 25.13 -7.27
N LYS A 75 -7.65 26.42 -7.00
CA LYS A 75 -7.84 27.03 -5.68
C LYS A 75 -9.14 26.47 -5.06
N GLY A 76 -9.16 25.18 -4.83
CA GLY A 76 -10.19 24.42 -4.16
C GLY A 76 -9.53 23.78 -2.96
N GLU A 77 -9.57 24.54 -1.86
CA GLU A 77 -9.55 24.04 -0.49
C GLU A 77 -8.41 23.09 -0.11
N ASP A 78 -7.46 23.65 0.64
CA ASP A 78 -6.57 22.95 1.58
C ASP A 78 -7.36 22.27 2.75
N ASN A 79 -8.62 21.90 2.54
CA ASN A 79 -9.48 21.23 3.51
C ASN A 79 -10.10 20.00 2.84
N GLY A 80 -9.77 18.79 3.28
CA GLY A 80 -10.48 17.59 2.79
C GLY A 80 -9.88 16.26 3.23
N ASN A 81 -8.71 15.88 2.73
CA ASN A 81 -8.27 14.47 2.78
C ASN A 81 -7.60 14.03 4.10
N SER A 82 -7.89 14.67 5.23
CA SER A 82 -7.49 14.20 6.57
C SER A 82 -8.48 14.58 7.70
N THR A 83 -9.65 15.13 7.37
CA THR A 83 -10.63 15.58 8.40
C THR A 83 -11.66 14.52 8.79
N ALA A 84 -11.85 13.47 7.97
CA ALA A 84 -12.74 12.35 8.28
C ALA A 84 -12.27 11.54 9.50
N LEU A 85 -10.94 11.44 9.72
CA LEU A 85 -10.38 10.75 10.89
C LEU A 85 -10.51 11.57 12.18
N ASN A 86 -10.45 12.90 12.09
CA ASN A 86 -10.46 13.78 13.27
C ASN A 86 -11.87 14.03 13.83
N THR A 87 -12.93 13.88 13.02
CA THR A 87 -14.30 14.27 13.42
C THR A 87 -15.09 13.15 14.10
N ALA A 88 -14.60 11.90 14.07
CA ALA A 88 -15.27 10.75 14.69
C ALA A 88 -15.11 10.66 16.23
N LEU A 89 -14.28 11.52 16.84
CA LEU A 89 -13.89 11.42 18.25
C LEU A 89 -14.83 12.16 19.23
N SER A 90 -15.79 12.97 18.76
CA SER A 90 -16.67 13.75 19.64
C SER A 90 -18.05 13.12 19.93
N SER A 91 -18.38 11.95 19.36
CA SER A 91 -19.71 11.35 19.57
C SER A 91 -19.66 9.84 19.87
N ARG A 92 -18.88 9.44 20.88
CA ARG A 92 -19.04 8.13 21.53
C ARG A 92 -19.92 8.25 22.77
N ARG A 93 -21.24 8.09 22.59
CA ARG A 93 -22.17 7.54 23.60
C ARG A 93 -23.55 7.30 22.98
N ALA A 94 -23.82 6.08 22.53
CA ALA A 94 -25.18 5.55 22.47
C ALA A 94 -25.19 4.01 22.41
N ALA A 95 -26.27 3.45 22.92
CA ALA A 95 -26.42 2.11 23.46
C ALA A 95 -26.57 0.98 22.42
N ARG A 96 -26.35 -0.25 22.93
CA ARG A 96 -26.76 -1.56 22.41
C ARG A 96 -28.11 -1.56 21.68
N ASN A 97 -28.27 -2.46 20.70
CA ASN A 97 -29.35 -3.47 20.76
C ASN A 97 -29.26 -4.55 19.65
N GLY A 98 -29.63 -5.77 20.06
CA GLY A 98 -30.61 -6.60 19.34
C GLY A 98 -30.15 -7.45 18.15
N ARG A 99 -30.07 -8.76 18.37
CA ARG A 99 -30.07 -9.83 17.35
C ARG A 99 -31.20 -9.65 16.33
N ASN A 100 -30.97 -10.06 15.09
CA ASN A 100 -31.88 -10.97 14.40
C ASN A 100 -31.16 -11.80 13.33
N THR A 101 -31.37 -13.10 13.42
CA THR A 101 -30.85 -14.17 12.57
C THR A 101 -31.76 -14.37 11.36
N SER A 102 -31.20 -14.46 10.16
CA SER A 102 -31.86 -15.10 9.01
C SER A 102 -30.85 -15.87 8.16
N GLN A 103 -31.23 -17.10 7.82
CA GLN A 103 -30.45 -18.17 7.19
C GLN A 103 -30.05 -17.89 5.73
N PRO A 104 -29.03 -18.62 5.21
CA PRO A 104 -28.46 -18.42 3.88
C PRO A 104 -29.24 -19.20 2.79
N GLN A 105 -29.48 -18.55 1.66
CA GLN A 105 -29.93 -19.24 0.44
C GLN A 105 -28.72 -19.72 -0.37
N THR A 106 -28.68 -21.04 -0.58
CA THR A 106 -27.77 -21.74 -1.46
C THR A 106 -28.20 -21.56 -2.92
N GLY A 107 -27.23 -21.31 -3.81
CA GLY A 107 -27.48 -21.18 -5.24
C GLY A 107 -26.23 -21.49 -6.05
N ILE A 108 -26.21 -22.68 -6.64
CA ILE A 108 -25.18 -23.27 -7.48
C ILE A 108 -24.80 -22.33 -8.64
N ARG A 109 -23.50 -22.11 -8.87
CA ARG A 109 -22.93 -21.96 -10.23
C ARG A 109 -21.45 -22.30 -10.23
N SER A 110 -21.19 -23.54 -10.63
CA SER A 110 -19.92 -23.95 -11.24
C SER A 110 -19.75 -23.14 -12.52
N ALA A 111 -18.81 -22.20 -12.50
CA ALA A 111 -18.26 -21.58 -13.69
C ALA A 111 -16.75 -21.73 -13.60
N LEU A 112 -16.14 -22.16 -14.69
CA LEU A 112 -14.70 -22.34 -14.88
C LEU A 112 -13.95 -21.20 -14.20
N ARG A 113 -13.15 -21.56 -13.19
CA ARG A 113 -12.40 -20.61 -12.37
C ARG A 113 -11.47 -19.84 -13.32
N PRO A 114 -11.64 -18.52 -13.49
CA PRO A 114 -10.75 -17.74 -14.33
C PRO A 114 -9.32 -17.92 -13.82
N SER A 115 -8.35 -18.01 -14.73
CA SER A 115 -6.94 -18.08 -14.33
C SER A 115 -6.60 -16.85 -13.48
N ALA A 116 -5.70 -16.99 -12.51
CA ALA A 116 -5.29 -15.87 -11.65
C ALA A 116 -4.83 -14.66 -12.47
N SER A 117 -4.21 -14.89 -13.65
CA SER A 117 -3.81 -13.84 -14.59
C SER A 117 -4.99 -13.03 -15.13
N ALA A 118 -6.07 -13.69 -15.57
CA ALA A 118 -7.25 -13.01 -16.10
C ALA A 118 -8.00 -12.20 -15.03
N ILE A 119 -7.96 -12.66 -13.77
CA ILE A 119 -8.52 -11.92 -12.63
C ILE A 119 -7.69 -10.67 -12.36
N ASN A 120 -6.36 -10.79 -12.44
CA ASN A 120 -5.45 -9.67 -12.22
C ASN A 120 -5.59 -8.58 -13.29
N GLU A 121 -5.67 -8.96 -14.58
CA GLU A 121 -5.86 -8.00 -15.68
C GLU A 121 -7.18 -7.24 -15.56
N LYS A 122 -8.28 -7.94 -15.23
CA LYS A 122 -9.58 -7.29 -15.00
C LYS A 122 -9.54 -6.32 -13.83
N LEU A 123 -8.90 -6.72 -12.72
CA LEU A 123 -8.73 -5.86 -11.55
C LEU A 123 -7.95 -4.59 -11.94
N MET A 124 -6.81 -4.71 -12.64
CA MET A 124 -6.02 -3.54 -13.02
C MET A 124 -6.75 -2.61 -14.00
N ALA A 125 -7.56 -3.15 -14.92
CA ALA A 125 -8.41 -2.34 -15.80
C ALA A 125 -9.46 -1.56 -15.00
N GLU A 126 -10.21 -2.23 -14.12
CA GLU A 126 -11.19 -1.59 -13.22
C GLU A 126 -10.56 -0.50 -12.36
N LEU A 127 -9.31 -0.67 -11.91
CA LEU A 127 -8.60 0.35 -11.12
C LEU A 127 -8.32 1.63 -11.90
N SER A 128 -7.91 1.49 -13.16
CA SER A 128 -7.52 2.63 -14.01
C SER A 128 -8.70 3.52 -14.37
N GLU A 129 -9.89 2.93 -14.51
CA GLU A 129 -11.13 3.61 -14.90
C GLU A 129 -11.80 4.36 -13.74
N MET A 130 -11.45 4.04 -12.49
CA MET A 130 -12.10 4.64 -11.32
C MET A 130 -11.66 6.06 -10.99
N HIS A 131 -10.52 6.53 -11.51
CA HIS A 131 -9.95 7.83 -11.12
C HIS A 131 -9.64 8.70 -12.33
N GLN A 132 -10.04 9.97 -12.25
CA GLN A 132 -9.68 10.96 -13.24
C GLN A 132 -8.18 11.29 -13.17
N PRO A 133 -7.52 11.58 -14.30
CA PRO A 133 -6.09 11.95 -14.32
C PRO A 133 -5.73 13.06 -13.32
N THR A 134 -6.60 14.06 -13.17
CA THR A 134 -6.40 15.18 -12.23
C THR A 134 -6.47 14.75 -10.76
N GLN A 135 -7.27 13.74 -10.41
CA GLN A 135 -7.31 13.16 -9.07
C GLN A 135 -6.00 12.40 -8.78
N ILE A 136 -5.52 11.63 -9.74
CA ILE A 136 -4.26 10.89 -9.64
C ILE A 136 -3.08 11.87 -9.48
N ALA A 137 -3.02 12.91 -10.32
CA ALA A 137 -1.99 13.95 -10.23
C ALA A 137 -1.96 14.63 -8.84
N ARG A 138 -3.13 15.02 -8.32
CA ARG A 138 -3.26 15.60 -6.97
C ARG A 138 -2.82 14.64 -5.88
N SER A 139 -3.17 13.36 -6.00
CA SER A 139 -2.75 12.30 -5.07
C SER A 139 -1.22 12.14 -5.04
N ILE A 140 -0.57 12.12 -6.22
CA ILE A 140 0.89 12.06 -6.34
C ILE A 140 1.53 13.31 -5.69
N ASP A 141 1.05 14.49 -6.04
CA ASP A 141 1.57 15.75 -5.50
C ASP A 141 1.43 15.81 -3.97
N ALA A 142 0.27 15.42 -3.44
CA ALA A 142 0.01 15.36 -2.00
C ALA A 142 0.93 14.37 -1.30
N ALA A 143 1.13 13.16 -1.85
CA ALA A 143 2.02 12.16 -1.26
C ALA A 143 3.47 12.66 -1.17
N ILE A 144 3.94 13.38 -2.20
CA ILE A 144 5.28 13.96 -2.21
C ILE A 144 5.38 15.15 -1.24
N ARG A 145 4.38 16.03 -1.19
CA ARG A 145 4.37 17.16 -0.24
C ARG A 145 4.40 16.71 1.22
N ARG A 146 3.78 15.58 1.54
CA ARG A 146 3.81 14.99 2.89
C ARG A 146 5.20 14.63 3.37
N LEU A 147 6.17 14.40 2.46
CA LEU A 147 7.54 14.07 2.84
C LEU A 147 8.17 15.14 3.72
N SER A 148 7.93 16.41 3.41
CA SER A 148 8.53 17.55 4.14
C SER A 148 7.53 18.23 5.07
N ASN A 149 6.32 17.70 5.21
CA ASN A 149 5.32 18.30 6.09
C ASN A 149 5.65 17.97 7.56
N PRO A 150 5.90 18.97 8.43
CA PRO A 150 6.29 18.76 9.82
C PRO A 150 5.21 18.06 10.68
N GLN A 151 3.96 18.03 10.21
CA GLN A 151 2.86 17.34 10.89
C GLN A 151 2.73 15.87 10.47
N THR A 152 3.42 15.45 9.42
CA THR A 152 3.35 14.07 8.95
C THR A 152 4.26 13.18 9.79
N VAL A 153 3.66 12.13 10.35
CA VAL A 153 4.37 11.06 11.05
C VAL A 153 4.46 9.86 10.11
N GLY A 154 5.64 9.27 9.98
CA GLY A 154 5.83 8.12 9.10
C GLY A 154 7.27 7.88 8.75
N PHE A 155 7.48 7.19 7.62
CA PHE A 155 8.82 6.96 7.10
C PHE A 155 8.82 6.76 5.58
N VAL A 156 9.98 7.03 4.99
CA VAL A 156 10.36 6.56 3.66
C VAL A 156 11.26 5.34 3.84
N MET A 157 10.91 4.24 3.18
CA MET A 157 11.77 3.06 3.11
C MET A 157 12.46 3.02 1.75
N ILE A 158 13.77 2.82 1.74
CA ILE A 158 14.58 2.69 0.53
C ILE A 158 15.31 1.35 0.58
N ILE A 159 15.34 0.62 -0.54
CA ILE A 159 16.19 -0.56 -0.73
C ILE A 159 17.22 -0.22 -1.81
N ALA A 160 18.51 -0.35 -1.46
CA ALA A 160 19.63 -0.02 -2.34
C ALA A 160 20.82 -0.97 -2.09
N SER A 161 21.75 -1.01 -3.06
CA SER A 161 23.02 -1.73 -2.89
C SER A 161 24.03 -0.88 -2.11
N GLU A 162 24.94 -1.53 -1.38
CA GLU A 162 25.99 -0.83 -0.61
C GLU A 162 27.11 -0.26 -1.48
N LEU A 163 27.27 -0.75 -2.71
CA LEU A 163 28.43 -0.48 -3.55
C LEU A 163 28.04 0.36 -4.77
N LYS A 164 27.94 1.69 -4.59
CA LYS A 164 28.32 2.78 -5.53
C LYS A 164 27.72 4.11 -5.06
N SER A 165 28.48 5.19 -5.27
CA SER A 165 28.29 6.54 -4.72
C SER A 165 27.58 7.53 -5.63
N ASN A 166 27.02 7.10 -6.75
CA ASN A 166 26.30 8.00 -7.66
C ASN A 166 24.84 7.57 -7.74
N ASP A 167 24.05 8.21 -6.86
CA ASP A 167 22.64 8.50 -7.00
C ASP A 167 21.82 7.57 -7.89
N GLU A 168 21.04 6.69 -7.27
CA GLU A 168 19.63 6.60 -7.63
C GLU A 168 18.84 5.89 -6.54
N LEU A 169 17.76 6.54 -6.11
CA LEU A 169 16.76 5.97 -5.22
C LEU A 169 16.12 4.76 -5.90
N ASP A 170 16.49 3.57 -5.45
CA ASP A 170 16.48 2.44 -6.37
C ASP A 170 15.15 1.66 -6.32
N LYS A 171 14.64 1.40 -5.10
CA LYS A 171 13.31 0.83 -4.81
C LYS A 171 12.84 1.31 -3.44
N GLY A 172 11.54 1.43 -3.19
CA GLY A 172 11.07 1.89 -1.89
C GLY A 172 9.57 2.10 -1.76
N GLY A 173 9.19 2.73 -0.65
CA GLY A 173 7.82 3.13 -0.37
C GLY A 173 7.73 4.27 0.65
N VAL A 174 6.60 4.99 0.63
CA VAL A 174 6.25 6.00 1.64
C VAL A 174 5.11 5.46 2.48
N VAL A 175 5.31 5.46 3.80
CA VAL A 175 4.29 5.10 4.78
C VAL A 175 4.02 6.30 5.66
N GLU A 176 2.74 6.62 5.82
CA GLU A 176 2.25 7.60 6.76
C GLU A 176 1.54 6.88 7.91
N MET A 177 1.75 7.34 9.13
CA MET A 177 0.97 6.92 10.29
C MET A 177 -0.11 7.97 10.52
N LEU A 178 -1.37 7.58 10.35
CA LEU A 178 -2.49 8.49 10.50
C LEU A 178 -2.81 8.70 11.98
N ASP A 179 -2.67 7.63 12.77
CA ASP A 179 -2.85 7.63 14.21
C ASP A 179 -2.05 6.47 14.84
N PRO A 180 -2.12 6.24 16.16
CA PRO A 180 -1.42 5.13 16.82
C PRO A 180 -1.72 3.74 16.28
N GLU A 181 -2.91 3.53 15.73
CA GLU A 181 -3.47 2.26 15.24
C GLU A 181 -3.39 2.15 13.70
N GLU A 182 -3.52 3.25 12.95
CA GLU A 182 -3.63 3.21 11.49
C GLU A 182 -2.40 3.73 10.73
N HIS A 183 -1.99 2.96 9.73
CA HIS A 183 -0.88 3.26 8.84
C HIS A 183 -1.33 3.19 7.38
N CYS A 184 -1.01 4.20 6.58
CA CYS A 184 -1.35 4.25 5.17
C CYS A 184 -0.08 4.11 4.30
N VAL A 185 -0.05 3.11 3.41
CA VAL A 185 0.99 3.07 2.36
C VAL A 185 0.56 4.03 1.24
N ARG A 186 1.30 5.14 1.10
CA ARG A 186 0.98 6.20 0.15
C ARG A 186 1.61 5.96 -1.22
N CYS A 187 2.79 5.37 -1.25
CA CYS A 187 3.57 5.19 -2.47
C CYS A 187 4.42 3.93 -2.38
N VAL A 188 4.60 3.24 -3.51
CA VAL A 188 5.57 2.15 -3.69
C VAL A 188 6.19 2.27 -5.07
N TRP A 189 7.52 2.19 -5.17
CA TRP A 189 8.24 2.18 -6.45
C TRP A 189 9.33 1.12 -6.46
N GLY A 190 9.67 0.63 -7.64
CA GLY A 190 10.77 -0.28 -7.86
C GLY A 190 11.34 -0.15 -9.27
N ASP A 191 12.38 -0.91 -9.59
CA ASP A 191 12.81 -1.00 -10.99
C ASP A 191 11.75 -1.81 -11.77
N PRO A 192 11.13 -1.26 -12.83
CA PRO A 192 10.09 -1.95 -13.58
C PRO A 192 10.49 -3.34 -14.09
N ARG A 193 11.79 -3.58 -14.35
CA ARG A 193 12.33 -4.89 -14.75
C ARG A 193 12.20 -5.94 -13.66
N LEU A 194 12.21 -5.50 -12.39
CA LEU A 194 12.04 -6.37 -11.24
C LEU A 194 10.58 -6.52 -10.84
N VAL A 195 9.73 -5.49 -11.03
CA VAL A 195 8.39 -5.43 -10.41
C VAL A 195 7.19 -5.46 -11.37
N LYS A 196 7.38 -5.45 -12.70
CA LYS A 196 6.24 -5.44 -13.66
C LYS A 196 5.58 -6.80 -13.91
N HIS A 197 6.26 -7.92 -13.67
CA HIS A 197 5.71 -9.24 -13.99
C HIS A 197 4.72 -9.72 -12.93
N GLY A 198 3.58 -10.28 -13.36
CA GLY A 198 2.40 -10.57 -12.52
C GLY A 198 2.63 -11.45 -11.28
N ASP A 199 3.78 -12.10 -11.15
CA ASP A 199 4.23 -12.75 -9.92
C ASP A 199 5.69 -12.41 -9.56
N SER A 200 6.01 -11.11 -9.51
CA SER A 200 7.35 -10.64 -9.15
C SER A 200 7.73 -11.06 -7.72
N GLU A 201 8.74 -11.92 -7.61
CA GLU A 201 9.35 -12.27 -6.32
C GLU A 201 9.86 -11.03 -5.59
N PHE A 202 10.51 -10.12 -6.29
CA PHE A 202 11.06 -8.90 -5.71
C PHE A 202 9.95 -7.98 -5.20
N GLY A 203 8.85 -7.87 -5.95
CA GLY A 203 7.68 -7.10 -5.54
C GLY A 203 7.08 -7.60 -4.22
N LYS A 204 6.98 -8.93 -4.05
CA LYS A 204 6.57 -9.55 -2.78
C LYS A 204 7.51 -9.15 -1.64
N ILE A 205 8.82 -9.25 -1.87
CA ILE A 205 9.82 -8.89 -0.85
C ILE A 205 9.75 -7.41 -0.49
N LEU A 206 9.60 -6.52 -1.47
CA LEU A 206 9.49 -5.09 -1.26
C LEU A 206 8.30 -4.75 -0.35
N ILE A 207 7.10 -5.24 -0.68
CA ILE A 207 5.91 -4.92 0.14
C ILE A 207 5.94 -5.60 1.50
N LEU A 208 6.43 -6.83 1.60
CA LEU A 208 6.59 -7.49 2.90
C LEU A 208 7.60 -6.74 3.79
N ARG A 209 8.63 -6.12 3.19
CA ARG A 209 9.60 -5.30 3.92
C ARG A 209 8.97 -4.01 4.43
N ILE A 210 8.18 -3.34 3.58
CA ILE A 210 7.39 -2.15 3.97
C ILE A 210 6.47 -2.50 5.14
N LEU A 211 5.71 -3.59 5.03
CA LEU A 211 4.78 -4.04 6.08
C LEU A 211 5.53 -4.41 7.38
N GLY A 212 6.67 -5.10 7.27
CA GLY A 212 7.50 -5.42 8.42
C GLY A 212 7.94 -4.19 9.19
N HIS A 213 8.46 -3.17 8.48
CA HIS A 213 8.82 -1.90 9.11
C HIS A 213 7.60 -1.15 9.62
N LEU A 214 6.48 -1.12 8.90
CA LEU A 214 5.26 -0.45 9.31
C LEU A 214 4.75 -0.96 10.66
N PHE A 215 4.71 -2.29 10.86
CA PHE A 215 4.28 -2.85 12.15
C PHE A 215 5.32 -2.74 13.26
N ASP A 216 6.61 -2.61 12.92
CA ASP A 216 7.69 -2.36 13.90
C ASP A 216 7.79 -0.88 14.29
N TYR A 217 7.38 0.03 13.40
CA TYR A 217 7.46 1.47 13.61
C TYR A 217 6.40 1.92 14.62
N GLY A 218 6.84 2.65 15.64
CA GLY A 218 5.98 3.14 16.73
C GLY A 218 5.49 4.56 16.45
N TYR A 219 4.21 4.82 16.71
CA TYR A 219 3.68 6.18 16.63
C TYR A 219 4.20 6.97 17.85
N PRO A 220 4.72 8.20 17.68
CA PRO A 220 5.23 8.99 18.79
C PRO A 220 4.18 9.18 19.89
N GLY A 221 4.49 8.75 21.11
CA GLY A 221 3.57 8.83 22.26
C GLY A 221 2.55 7.69 22.37
N ALA A 222 2.54 6.74 21.43
CA ALA A 222 1.71 5.55 21.55
C ALA A 222 2.30 4.51 22.53
N PRO A 223 1.47 3.66 23.16
CA PRO A 223 1.94 2.57 23.99
C PRO A 223 2.83 1.60 23.19
N THR A 224 3.90 1.11 23.81
CA THR A 224 4.87 0.16 23.22
C THR A 224 4.23 -1.14 22.73
N HIS A 225 3.03 -1.47 23.21
CA HIS A 225 2.29 -2.68 22.86
C HIS A 225 0.90 -2.38 22.30
N ASN A 226 0.83 -1.52 21.28
CA ASN A 226 -0.41 -1.38 20.53
C ASN A 226 -0.71 -2.68 19.76
N LYS A 227 -1.83 -3.32 20.08
CA LYS A 227 -2.28 -4.60 19.49
C LYS A 227 -3.27 -4.43 18.34
N LEU A 228 -3.72 -3.20 18.10
CA LEU A 228 -4.78 -2.88 17.15
C LEU A 228 -4.23 -2.16 15.92
N LYS A 229 -3.04 -2.58 15.45
CA LYS A 229 -2.45 -1.97 14.27
C LYS A 229 -3.19 -2.42 13.01
N HIS A 230 -3.48 -1.46 12.15
CA HIS A 230 -4.10 -1.63 10.85
C HIS A 230 -3.22 -0.96 9.79
N THR A 231 -3.28 -1.50 8.57
CA THR A 231 -2.67 -0.87 7.42
C THR A 231 -3.68 -0.75 6.28
N SER A 232 -3.64 0.38 5.59
CA SER A 232 -4.53 0.71 4.49
C SER A 232 -3.77 1.26 3.28
N VAL A 233 -4.39 1.15 2.11
CA VAL A 233 -3.98 1.80 0.86
C VAL A 233 -5.21 2.37 0.19
N LEU A 234 -5.29 3.69 0.07
CA LEU A 234 -6.34 4.30 -0.75
C LEU A 234 -6.20 3.82 -2.20
N ASN A 235 -7.31 3.57 -2.86
CA ASN A 235 -7.31 3.06 -4.23
C ASN A 235 -6.57 4.00 -5.19
N VAL A 236 -6.69 5.33 -4.97
CA VAL A 236 -5.99 6.37 -5.73
C VAL A 236 -4.47 6.39 -5.52
N HIS A 237 -3.97 5.80 -4.42
CA HIS A 237 -2.53 5.53 -4.25
C HIS A 237 -2.15 4.21 -4.91
N GLY A 238 -3.02 3.20 -4.80
CA GLY A 238 -2.82 1.88 -5.38
C GLY A 238 -2.56 1.87 -6.88
N VAL A 239 -3.19 2.79 -7.64
CA VAL A 239 -2.92 2.95 -9.08
C VAL A 239 -1.47 3.32 -9.41
N LEU A 240 -0.73 3.84 -8.43
CA LEU A 240 0.68 4.22 -8.60
C LEU A 240 1.63 3.04 -8.36
N PHE A 241 1.13 1.94 -7.81
CA PHE A 241 1.98 0.83 -7.40
C PHE A 241 2.29 -0.05 -8.62
N PRO A 242 3.44 -0.76 -8.59
CA PRO A 242 3.66 -1.88 -9.50
C PRO A 242 2.53 -2.91 -9.39
N SER A 243 1.99 -3.35 -10.52
CA SER A 243 0.82 -4.23 -10.58
C SER A 243 1.01 -5.52 -9.83
N ALA A 244 2.22 -6.09 -9.87
CA ALA A 244 2.57 -7.30 -9.12
C ALA A 244 2.43 -7.09 -7.61
N ILE A 245 2.84 -5.92 -7.11
CA ILE A 245 2.74 -5.57 -5.69
C ILE A 245 1.29 -5.39 -5.30
N TYR A 246 0.57 -4.56 -6.04
CA TYR A 246 -0.83 -4.27 -5.78
C TYR A 246 -1.69 -5.55 -5.79
N THR A 247 -1.48 -6.38 -6.82
CA THR A 247 -2.11 -7.70 -6.96
C THR A 247 -1.75 -8.60 -5.78
N PHE A 248 -0.48 -8.66 -5.38
CA PHE A 248 -0.07 -9.48 -4.26
C PHE A 248 -0.69 -9.01 -2.94
N MET A 249 -0.84 -7.71 -2.72
CA MET A 249 -1.53 -7.18 -1.53
C MET A 249 -2.99 -7.66 -1.47
N ILE A 250 -3.74 -7.51 -2.56
CA ILE A 250 -5.16 -7.87 -2.59
C ILE A 250 -5.36 -9.39 -2.63
N ASN A 251 -4.67 -10.08 -3.53
CA ASN A 251 -4.92 -11.49 -3.80
C ASN A 251 -4.06 -12.43 -2.94
N GLY A 252 -2.81 -12.06 -2.65
CA GLY A 252 -1.88 -12.84 -1.84
C GLY A 252 -2.08 -12.60 -0.34
N LEU A 253 -2.02 -11.33 0.08
CA LEU A 253 -2.14 -10.89 1.47
C LEU A 253 -3.59 -10.63 1.91
N LYS A 254 -4.56 -10.74 0.99
CA LYS A 254 -6.00 -10.67 1.27
C LYS A 254 -6.45 -9.34 1.87
N PHE A 255 -5.86 -8.22 1.45
CA PHE A 255 -6.38 -6.90 1.85
C PHE A 255 -7.87 -6.80 1.50
N GLY A 256 -8.68 -6.39 2.48
CA GLY A 256 -10.13 -6.26 2.36
C GLY A 256 -10.53 -5.00 1.63
N LYS A 257 -11.62 -5.06 0.86
CA LYS A 257 -12.19 -3.90 0.16
C LYS A 257 -13.08 -3.10 1.10
N HIS A 258 -12.79 -1.81 1.26
CA HIS A 258 -13.51 -0.90 2.15
C HIS A 258 -13.84 0.43 1.47
N PHE A 259 -14.85 1.11 2.01
CA PHE A 259 -15.25 2.44 1.58
C PHE A 259 -15.43 3.33 2.79
N GLU A 260 -15.00 4.57 2.67
CA GLU A 260 -15.25 5.64 3.63
C GLU A 260 -15.80 6.87 2.92
N THR A 261 -16.27 7.83 3.68
CA THR A 261 -16.74 9.14 3.18
C THR A 261 -16.20 10.21 4.12
N GLU A 262 -16.18 11.47 3.69
CA GLU A 262 -15.67 12.56 4.52
C GLU A 262 -16.38 12.66 5.88
N THR A 263 -17.67 12.34 5.90
CA THR A 263 -18.53 12.44 7.10
C THR A 263 -18.66 11.12 7.86
N ASN A 264 -18.23 10.01 7.29
CA ASN A 264 -18.38 8.68 7.87
C ASN A 264 -17.19 7.79 7.48
N GLY A 265 -16.19 7.77 8.35
CA GLY A 265 -15.07 6.82 8.32
C GLY A 265 -15.47 5.37 8.64
N GLY A 266 -16.76 5.09 8.86
CA GLY A 266 -17.27 3.74 9.04
C GLY A 266 -16.81 3.03 10.32
N SER A 267 -17.32 1.82 10.52
CA SER A 267 -16.71 0.82 11.39
C SER A 267 -16.37 -0.36 10.51
N HIS A 268 -15.08 -0.59 10.32
CA HIS A 268 -14.60 -1.62 9.41
C HIS A 268 -14.47 -2.94 10.15
N GLU A 269 -15.11 -3.96 9.58
CA GLU A 269 -14.96 -5.35 10.00
C GLU A 269 -13.92 -6.00 9.09
N ASP A 270 -12.83 -6.48 9.67
CA ASP A 270 -11.75 -7.17 8.96
C ASP A 270 -12.00 -8.68 8.93
N SER A 271 -13.09 -9.09 8.27
CA SER A 271 -13.48 -10.49 8.10
C SER A 271 -12.93 -11.06 6.80
N SER A 272 -12.39 -12.28 6.85
CA SER A 272 -11.97 -13.02 5.65
C SER A 272 -13.12 -13.65 4.87
N SER A 273 -14.29 -13.80 5.50
CA SER A 273 -15.45 -14.51 4.94
C SER A 273 -16.64 -13.62 4.65
N ASN A 274 -16.74 -12.47 5.32
CA ASN A 274 -17.89 -11.58 5.21
C ASN A 274 -17.49 -10.25 4.61
N TYR A 275 -18.36 -9.72 3.75
CA TYR A 275 -18.21 -8.36 3.26
C TYR A 275 -18.40 -7.36 4.39
N CYS A 276 -17.55 -6.33 4.40
CA CYS A 276 -17.64 -5.28 5.39
C CYS A 276 -18.91 -4.44 5.16
N ARG A 277 -19.59 -4.06 6.24
CA ARG A 277 -20.81 -3.23 6.17
C ARG A 277 -20.60 -1.88 5.50
N CYS A 278 -19.36 -1.38 5.47
CA CYS A 278 -19.00 -0.16 4.76
C CYS A 278 -19.25 -0.22 3.26
N GLN A 279 -19.46 -1.40 2.65
CA GLN A 279 -19.82 -1.52 1.23
C GLN A 279 -21.09 -0.76 0.84
N ARG A 280 -22.01 -0.53 1.79
CA ARG A 280 -23.18 0.32 1.55
C ARG A 280 -22.82 1.78 1.20
N LEU A 281 -21.62 2.22 1.56
CA LEU A 281 -21.14 3.56 1.26
C LEU A 281 -20.68 3.69 -0.20
N ALA A 282 -20.47 2.58 -0.94
CA ALA A 282 -19.96 2.61 -2.31
C ALA A 282 -20.80 3.40 -3.31
N GLU A 283 -22.09 3.60 -3.01
CA GLU A 283 -23.02 4.38 -3.84
C GLU A 283 -23.00 5.89 -3.49
N SER A 284 -22.26 6.29 -2.45
CA SER A 284 -22.15 7.69 -2.05
C SER A 284 -21.23 8.45 -3.01
N PRO A 285 -21.57 9.69 -3.38
CA PRO A 285 -20.79 10.46 -4.36
C PRO A 285 -19.39 10.85 -3.86
N ASP A 286 -19.19 10.89 -2.54
CA ASP A 286 -17.95 11.18 -1.83
C ASP A 286 -17.26 9.92 -1.28
N ALA A 287 -17.65 8.73 -1.77
CA ALA A 287 -17.09 7.48 -1.31
C ALA A 287 -15.64 7.28 -1.78
N GLU A 288 -14.72 7.19 -0.82
CA GLU A 288 -13.33 6.83 -1.07
C GLU A 288 -13.13 5.31 -0.87
N LEU A 289 -12.69 4.64 -1.94
CA LEU A 289 -12.31 3.23 -1.90
C LEU A 289 -10.90 3.07 -1.34
N PHE A 290 -10.73 2.13 -0.41
CA PHE A 290 -9.42 1.72 0.08
C PHE A 290 -9.35 0.21 0.34
N TRP A 291 -8.12 -0.28 0.44
CA TRP A 291 -7.79 -1.66 0.75
C TRP A 291 -7.11 -1.74 2.10
N GLY A 292 -7.67 -2.48 3.05
CA GLY A 292 -7.22 -2.50 4.44
C GLY A 292 -7.05 -3.90 5.01
N ILE A 293 -6.16 -4.05 5.99
CA ILE A 293 -6.02 -5.28 6.77
C ILE A 293 -5.49 -4.97 8.18
N SER A 294 -5.98 -5.69 9.19
CA SER A 294 -5.41 -5.69 10.53
C SER A 294 -4.13 -6.51 10.62
N GLU A 295 -3.24 -6.15 11.54
CA GLU A 295 -2.04 -6.94 11.84
C GLU A 295 -2.39 -8.40 12.14
N SER A 296 -3.46 -8.63 12.93
CA SER A 296 -3.89 -9.97 13.33
C SER A 296 -4.32 -10.86 12.16
N ARG A 297 -5.02 -10.29 11.18
CA ARG A 297 -5.47 -11.01 9.98
C ARG A 297 -4.34 -11.16 8.98
N LEU A 298 -3.51 -10.13 8.82
CA LEU A 298 -2.32 -10.21 7.98
C LEU A 298 -1.39 -11.30 8.49
N LYS A 299 -1.20 -11.41 9.81
CA LYS A 299 -0.44 -12.48 10.44
C LYS A 299 -0.93 -13.85 10.00
N SER A 300 -2.22 -14.12 10.20
CA SER A 300 -2.84 -15.39 9.80
C SER A 300 -2.69 -15.66 8.30
N THR A 301 -2.86 -14.63 7.47
CA THR A 301 -2.75 -14.76 6.00
C THR A 301 -1.32 -15.00 5.57
N PHE A 302 -0.35 -14.28 6.13
CA PHE A 302 1.07 -14.41 5.86
C PHE A 302 1.55 -15.82 6.13
N TYR A 303 1.23 -16.42 7.28
CA TYR A 303 1.67 -17.78 7.59
C TYR A 303 1.09 -18.83 6.63
N ASN A 304 -0.12 -18.62 6.09
CA ASN A 304 -0.69 -19.51 5.07
C ASN A 304 0.05 -19.45 3.73
N VAL A 305 0.66 -18.30 3.40
CA VAL A 305 1.40 -18.10 2.14
C VAL A 305 2.92 -18.09 2.34
N ARG A 306 3.42 -18.18 3.57
CA ARG A 306 4.85 -18.01 3.92
C ARG A 306 5.75 -18.96 3.14
N THR A 307 5.32 -20.19 2.92
CA THR A 307 6.06 -21.21 2.16
C THR A 307 6.19 -20.88 0.67
N GLN A 308 5.38 -19.96 0.15
CA GLN A 308 5.39 -19.48 -1.23
C GLN A 308 6.23 -18.19 -1.37
N ILE A 309 6.71 -17.61 -0.27
CA ILE A 309 7.54 -16.42 -0.28
C ILE A 309 9.02 -16.85 -0.41
N PRO A 310 9.73 -16.39 -1.46
CA PRO A 310 11.12 -16.76 -1.66
C PRO A 310 11.99 -16.18 -0.55
N CYS A 311 12.84 -17.02 0.05
CA CYS A 311 13.85 -16.57 1.03
C CYS A 311 15.20 -16.22 0.38
N LYS A 312 15.35 -16.49 -0.92
CA LYS A 312 16.52 -16.18 -1.75
C LYS A 312 16.03 -15.74 -3.14
N PRO A 313 16.74 -14.81 -3.80
CA PRO A 313 16.42 -14.43 -5.16
C PRO A 313 16.66 -15.59 -6.14
N SER A 314 15.84 -15.67 -7.18
CA SER A 314 16.12 -16.55 -8.31
C SER A 314 17.32 -16.04 -9.11
N GLU A 315 17.94 -16.94 -9.90
CA GLU A 315 19.08 -16.58 -10.78
C GLU A 315 18.72 -15.42 -11.71
N GLN A 316 17.51 -15.44 -12.27
CA GLN A 316 17.00 -14.36 -13.11
C GLN A 316 16.97 -13.01 -12.38
N THR A 317 16.51 -12.98 -11.13
CA THR A 317 16.51 -11.74 -10.35
C THR A 317 17.92 -11.28 -10.01
N ILE A 318 18.84 -12.20 -9.68
CA ILE A 318 20.24 -11.87 -9.44
C ILE A 318 20.87 -11.23 -10.68
N GLU A 319 20.67 -11.83 -11.86
CA GLU A 319 21.19 -11.29 -13.13
C GLU A 319 20.62 -9.89 -13.42
N LEU A 320 19.32 -9.69 -13.19
CA LEU A 320 18.69 -8.38 -13.37
C LEU A 320 19.25 -7.36 -12.38
N LEU A 321 19.39 -7.72 -11.11
CA LEU A 321 19.99 -6.85 -10.09
C LEU A 321 21.43 -6.49 -10.43
N GLN A 322 22.23 -7.44 -10.91
CA GLN A 322 23.59 -7.17 -11.39
C GLN A 322 23.59 -6.20 -12.57
N LYS A 323 22.71 -6.40 -13.57
CA LYS A 323 22.59 -5.47 -14.71
C LYS A 323 22.15 -4.06 -14.28
N ILE A 324 21.26 -3.97 -13.28
CA ILE A 324 20.78 -2.70 -12.73
C ILE A 324 21.89 -1.97 -11.97
N THR A 325 22.69 -2.69 -11.19
CA THR A 325 23.74 -2.13 -10.32
C THR A 325 25.09 -1.90 -11.01
N GLN A 326 25.33 -2.59 -12.13
CA GLN A 326 26.57 -2.47 -12.91
C GLN A 326 26.47 -1.50 -14.09
N GLY A 327 25.26 -1.27 -14.63
CA GLY A 327 24.97 -0.23 -15.63
C GLY A 327 25.11 1.17 -15.05
#